data_AF-A0A409XTM8-F1
#
_entry.id   AF-A0A409XTM8-F1
#
_cell.length_a   1.000
_cell.length_b   1.000
_cell.length_c   1.000
_cell.angle_alpha   90.00
_cell.angle_beta   90.00
_cell.angle_gamma   90.00
#
_symmetry.space_group_name_H-M   'P 1'
#
loop_
_entity.id
_entity.type
_entity.pdbx_description
1 polymer ?
#
loop_
_entity_poly.entity_id
_entity_poly.type
_entity_poly.pdbx_seq_one_letter_code
_entity_poly.pdbx_strand_id
1 'polypeptide(L)'
;MPLPAPVTTLVCCWLPVATATTVTAGIVNQGRCIKLGASGFMCYCCNWPMLLGVNLTSHTKMLRCAKDGNIGTLKAADEVEVLNLVYAAKNSDSITEYDMKLM
;
A
#
# COMPACT_ATOMS: atom_id res chain seq x y z
N MET A 1 -19.67 43.04 -11.47
CA MET A 1 -19.84 42.00 -10.44
C MET A 1 -21.11 41.23 -10.77
N PRO A 2 -21.03 39.95 -11.17
CA PRO A 2 -22.20 39.12 -11.47
C PRO A 2 -22.54 38.14 -10.33
N LEU A 3 -23.77 37.61 -10.40
CA LEU A 3 -24.44 36.51 -9.68
C LEU A 3 -25.44 36.93 -8.57
N PRO A 4 -26.46 36.10 -8.24
CA PRO A 4 -27.08 34.98 -9.00
C PRO A 4 -28.63 34.94 -8.94
N ALA A 5 -29.27 34.21 -9.87
CA ALA A 5 -30.55 33.50 -9.70
C ALA A 5 -30.97 32.82 -11.04
N PRO A 6 -31.93 31.87 -11.10
CA PRO A 6 -32.65 31.16 -10.04
C PRO A 6 -32.76 29.63 -10.21
N VAL A 7 -33.19 29.00 -9.11
CA VAL A 7 -33.84 27.68 -8.96
C VAL A 7 -35.00 27.42 -9.94
N THR A 8 -35.13 26.20 -10.46
CA THR A 8 -36.39 25.49 -10.84
C THR A 8 -36.05 23.99 -11.01
N THR A 9 -36.33 23.14 -10.02
CA THR A 9 -37.50 22.24 -9.91
C THR A 9 -37.55 21.18 -11.03
N LEU A 10 -37.07 19.94 -10.80
CA LEU A 10 -37.79 18.74 -10.29
C LEU A 10 -38.51 17.92 -11.38
N VAL A 11 -38.31 16.61 -11.28
CA VAL A 11 -39.07 15.49 -11.88
C VAL A 11 -38.74 15.09 -13.32
N CYS A 12 -38.01 13.99 -13.44
CA CYS A 12 -38.47 12.85 -14.22
C CYS A 12 -38.06 11.55 -13.50
N CYS A 13 -38.87 11.15 -12.53
CA CYS A 13 -38.94 9.76 -12.08
C CYS A 13 -39.67 8.95 -13.16
N TRP A 14 -38.93 8.22 -13.98
CA TRP A 14 -39.38 6.95 -14.54
C TRP A 14 -38.38 5.88 -14.06
N LEU A 15 -38.71 5.20 -12.96
CA LEU A 15 -38.23 3.85 -12.64
C LEU A 15 -39.28 2.85 -13.15
N PRO A 16 -39.05 1.52 -13.22
CA PRO A 16 -37.80 0.75 -13.19
C PRO A 16 -37.76 -0.41 -14.22
N VAL A 17 -36.59 -1.00 -14.46
CA VAL A 17 -36.30 -2.46 -14.42
C VAL A 17 -34.89 -2.64 -15.01
N ALA A 18 -33.90 -2.43 -14.15
CA ALA A 18 -32.60 -3.07 -14.28
C ALA A 18 -32.38 -3.75 -12.93
N THR A 19 -32.64 -5.04 -12.89
CA THR A 19 -32.42 -5.89 -11.73
C THR A 19 -30.95 -5.81 -11.32
N ALA A 20 -30.75 -5.33 -10.09
CA ALA A 20 -29.66 -5.63 -9.18
C ALA A 20 -28.25 -5.63 -9.77
N THR A 21 -27.63 -4.47 -9.67
CA THR A 21 -26.22 -4.27 -9.35
C THR A 21 -25.72 -5.29 -8.32
N THR A 22 -24.96 -6.29 -8.77
CA THR A 22 -23.95 -6.91 -7.91
C THR A 22 -22.83 -5.90 -7.74
N VAL A 23 -22.77 -5.34 -6.54
CA VAL A 23 -21.61 -4.64 -5.99
C VAL A 23 -20.45 -5.64 -5.97
N THR A 24 -19.66 -5.67 -7.03
CA THR A 24 -18.30 -6.23 -6.94
C THR A 24 -17.39 -5.04 -6.69
N ALA A 25 -17.04 -4.88 -5.42
CA ALA A 25 -16.00 -3.98 -4.95
C ALA A 25 -14.79 -4.04 -5.91
N GLY A 26 -14.37 -2.85 -6.34
CA GLY A 26 -13.31 -2.69 -7.32
C GLY A 26 -12.02 -3.35 -6.88
N ILE A 27 -11.55 -4.27 -7.71
CA ILE A 27 -10.11 -4.42 -7.96
C ILE A 27 -9.89 -3.82 -9.34
N VAL A 28 -9.68 -2.50 -9.36
CA VAL A 28 -9.05 -1.84 -10.50
C VAL A 28 -7.63 -2.36 -10.56
N ASN A 29 -7.41 -3.41 -11.35
CA ASN A 29 -6.06 -3.81 -11.74
C ASN A 29 -5.61 -2.84 -12.84
N GLN A 30 -5.21 -1.64 -12.42
CA GLN A 30 -4.40 -0.75 -13.26
C GLN A 30 -2.96 -1.27 -13.20
N GLY A 31 -2.45 -1.74 -14.34
CA GLY A 31 -1.26 -2.58 -14.43
C GLY A 31 -0.06 -2.09 -13.61
N ARG A 32 0.47 -3.00 -12.78
CA ARG A 32 1.71 -2.91 -11.97
C ARG A 32 1.73 -1.93 -10.79
N CYS A 33 0.59 -1.47 -10.27
CA CYS A 33 0.57 -0.86 -8.93
C CYS A 33 0.08 -1.87 -7.88
N ILE A 34 0.83 -2.01 -6.79
CA ILE A 34 0.44 -2.87 -5.67
C ILE A 34 0.08 -1.94 -4.51
N LYS A 35 -1.14 -2.10 -4.00
CA LYS A 35 -1.59 -1.41 -2.79
C LYS A 35 -1.65 -2.41 -1.65
N LEU A 36 -0.76 -2.25 -0.67
CA LEU A 36 -0.80 -3.00 0.58
C LEU A 36 -1.55 -2.16 1.61
N GLY A 37 -2.70 -2.67 2.08
CA GLY A 37 -3.45 -2.03 3.16
C GLY A 37 -2.83 -2.32 4.53
N ALA A 38 -3.04 -1.43 5.50
CA ALA A 38 -2.55 -1.60 6.87
C ALA A 38 -3.02 -2.91 7.53
N SER A 39 -4.19 -3.42 7.13
CA SER A 39 -4.74 -4.70 7.62
C SER A 39 -3.93 -5.94 7.21
N GLY A 40 -3.00 -5.81 6.25
CA GLY A 40 -2.11 -6.89 5.84
C GLY A 40 -0.84 -7.03 6.70
N PHE A 41 -0.61 -6.12 7.64
CA PHE A 41 0.58 -6.09 8.48
C PHE A 41 0.23 -6.42 9.93
N MET A 42 1.12 -7.14 10.61
CA MET A 42 0.97 -7.41 12.05
C MET A 42 1.20 -6.14 12.89
N CYS A 43 2.17 -5.33 12.48
CA CYS A 43 2.43 -4.00 13.02
C CYS A 43 2.72 -3.05 11.86
N TYR A 44 2.03 -1.92 11.80
CA TYR A 44 2.25 -0.87 10.81
C TYR A 44 2.22 0.50 11.50
N CYS A 45 3.28 1.28 11.32
CA CYS A 45 3.38 2.64 11.85
C CYS A 45 4.03 3.52 10.78
N CYS A 46 3.29 4.52 10.32
CA CYS A 46 3.82 5.57 9.45
C CYS A 46 3.33 6.92 10.00
N ASN A 47 4.24 7.69 10.57
CA ASN A 47 3.93 8.99 11.15
C ASN A 47 3.61 10.02 10.08
N TRP A 48 4.30 9.94 8.93
CA TRP A 48 4.21 10.87 7.82
C TRP A 48 4.22 10.11 6.49
N PRO A 49 3.55 10.64 5.44
CA PRO A 49 3.65 10.07 4.11
C PRO A 49 5.08 10.25 3.58
N MET A 50 5.74 9.14 3.24
CA MET A 50 7.12 9.14 2.76
C MET A 50 7.24 8.36 1.45
N LEU A 51 8.05 8.89 0.52
CA LEU A 51 8.37 8.24 -0.76
C LEU A 51 9.71 7.52 -0.63
N LEU A 52 9.74 6.23 -0.97
CA LEU A 52 10.94 5.40 -0.90
C LEU A 52 11.33 4.91 -2.29
N GLY A 53 12.45 5.41 -2.81
CA GLY A 53 13.04 4.96 -4.07
C GLY A 53 13.84 3.67 -3.89
N VAL A 54 13.20 2.51 -4.09
CA VAL A 54 13.85 1.19 -3.95
C VAL A 54 14.28 0.60 -5.29
N ASN A 55 15.51 0.10 -5.34
CA ASN A 55 15.97 -0.72 -6.46
C ASN A 55 15.44 -2.16 -6.33
N LEU A 56 14.52 -2.54 -7.22
CA LEU A 56 13.92 -3.88 -7.26
C LEU A 56 14.97 -5.00 -7.43
N THR A 57 16.09 -4.73 -8.10
CA THR A 57 17.14 -5.74 -8.34
C THR A 57 17.88 -6.10 -7.05
N SER A 58 18.23 -5.12 -6.22
CA SER A 58 18.87 -5.37 -4.92
C SER A 58 17.85 -5.90 -3.92
N HIS A 59 16.64 -5.33 -3.91
CA HIS A 59 15.58 -5.74 -2.99
C HIS A 59 15.18 -7.21 -3.19
N THR A 60 15.07 -7.67 -4.44
CA THR A 60 14.76 -9.08 -4.75
C THR A 60 15.86 -10.03 -4.27
N LYS A 61 17.14 -9.62 -4.32
CA LYS A 61 18.24 -10.46 -3.81
C LYS A 61 18.12 -10.68 -2.31
N MET A 62 17.74 -9.66 -1.56
CA MET A 62 17.57 -9.77 -0.11
C MET A 62 16.32 -10.55 0.26
N LEU A 63 15.23 -10.42 -0.51
CA LEU A 63 14.05 -11.26 -0.34
C LEU A 63 14.38 -12.75 -0.51
N ARG A 64 15.36 -13.11 -1.35
CA ARG A 64 15.82 -14.51 -1.47
C ARG A 64 16.57 -15.03 -0.24
N CYS A 65 17.12 -14.14 0.59
CA CYS A 65 17.74 -14.53 1.85
C CYS A 65 16.71 -14.78 2.95
N ALA A 66 15.47 -14.30 2.79
CA ALA A 66 14.39 -14.57 3.71
C ALA A 66 13.91 -16.02 3.53
N LYS A 67 13.90 -16.80 4.62
CA LYS A 67 13.31 -18.14 4.61
C LYS A 67 11.80 -18.04 4.70
N ASP A 68 11.12 -19.02 4.09
CA ASP A 68 9.67 -19.13 4.15
C ASP A 68 9.17 -19.18 5.60
N GLY A 69 8.25 -18.28 5.94
CA GLY A 69 7.64 -18.20 7.26
C GLY A 69 8.34 -17.26 8.25
N ASN A 70 9.45 -16.61 7.88
CA ASN A 70 10.09 -15.57 8.70
C ASN A 70 9.23 -14.30 8.77
N ILE A 71 9.37 -13.54 9.85
CA ILE A 71 8.74 -12.23 10.02
C ILE A 71 9.74 -11.16 9.53
N GLY A 72 9.37 -10.46 8.46
CA GLY A 72 10.14 -9.34 7.92
C GLY A 72 9.61 -8.00 8.43
N THR A 73 10.50 -7.14 8.91
CA THR A 73 10.19 -5.76 9.32
C THR A 73 10.95 -4.78 8.44
N LEU A 74 10.25 -3.78 7.91
CA LEU A 74 10.81 -2.69 7.11
C LEU A 74 10.90 -1.44 7.97
N LYS A 75 12.09 -0.86 8.09
CA LYS A 75 12.33 0.39 8.81
C LYS A 75 12.99 1.38 7.86
N ALA A 76 12.38 2.55 7.72
CA ALA A 76 12.94 3.65 6.96
C ALA A 76 12.89 4.90 7.84
N ALA A 77 14.00 5.64 7.87
CA ALA A 77 14.09 6.92 8.56
C ALA A 77 14.04 8.05 7.53
N ASP A 78 13.43 9.18 7.90
CA ASP A 78 13.20 10.31 6.99
C ASP A 78 14.51 10.98 6.51
N GLU A 79 15.49 11.09 7.41
CA GLU A 79 16.75 11.78 7.13
C GLU A 79 17.79 10.89 6.43
N VAL A 80 17.55 9.58 6.39
CA VAL A 80 18.55 8.60 5.96
C VAL A 80 18.08 7.95 4.66
N GLU A 81 18.88 8.08 3.60
CA GLU A 81 18.70 7.36 2.33
C GLU A 81 18.95 5.84 2.46
N VAL A 82 18.58 5.22 3.59
CA VAL A 82 18.82 3.80 3.88
C VAL A 82 17.53 3.16 4.35
N LEU A 83 17.17 2.06 3.70
CA LEU A 83 16.11 1.16 4.13
C LEU A 83 16.74 -0.01 4.88
N ASN A 84 16.32 -0.20 6.13
CA ASN A 84 16.72 -1.32 6.96
C ASN A 84 15.65 -2.42 6.92
N LEU A 85 16.07 -3.65 6.65
CA LEU A 85 15.22 -4.84 6.64
C LEU A 85 15.70 -5.79 7.72
N VAL A 86 14.78 -6.18 8.60
CA VAL A 86 15.04 -7.13 9.68
C VAL A 86 14.19 -8.37 9.45
N TYR A 87 14.84 -9.52 9.30
CA TYR A 87 14.19 -10.82 9.21
C TYR A 87 14.43 -11.59 10.51
N ALA A 88 13.35 -11.90 11.21
CA ALA A 88 13.36 -12.74 12.40
C ALA A 88 12.75 -14.11 12.07
N ALA A 89 13.43 -15.18 12.45
CA ALA A 89 12.86 -16.52 12.36
C ALA A 89 11.88 -16.78 13.50
N LYS A 90 10.79 -17.51 13.22
CA LYS A 90 9.76 -17.81 14.22
C LYS A 90 10.19 -18.90 15.22
N ASN A 91 11.06 -19.81 14.77
CA ASN A 91 11.45 -21.01 15.52
C ASN A 91 12.89 -20.96 16.05
N SER A 92 13.67 -19.94 15.64
CA SER A 92 15.06 -19.77 16.05
C SER A 92 15.33 -18.30 16.31
N ASP A 93 16.18 -18.00 17.29
CA ASP A 93 16.57 -16.62 17.64
C ASP A 93 17.54 -15.99 16.62
N SER A 94 17.55 -16.50 15.39
CA SER A 94 18.35 -15.94 14.30
C SER A 94 17.67 -14.70 13.75
N ILE A 95 18.30 -13.55 13.97
CA ILE A 95 17.91 -12.26 13.40
C ILE A 95 18.91 -11.93 12.29
N THR A 96 18.40 -11.51 11.13
CA THR A 96 19.24 -11.08 9.99
C THR A 96 18.82 -9.69 9.58
N GLU A 97 19.79 -8.77 9.57
CA GLU A 97 19.58 -7.37 9.25
C GLU A 97 20.29 -7.02 7.94
N TYR A 98 19.62 -6.25 7.09
CA TYR A 98 20.16 -5.78 5.83
C TYR A 98 19.87 -4.30 5.64
N ASP A 99 20.90 -3.54 5.34
CA ASP A 99 20.81 -2.14 4.98
C ASP A 99 21.00 -1.95 3.48
N MET A 100 20.06 -1.26 2.84
CA MET A 100 20.18 -0.85 1.45
C MET A 100 20.09 0.65 1.31
N LYS A 101 20.98 1.19 0.50
CA LYS A 101 20.88 2.57 0.05
C LYS A 101 19.70 2.73 -0.93
N LEU A 102 18.86 3.73 -0.66
CA LEU A 102 17.78 4.20 -1.52
C LEU A 102 18.37 4.99 -2.71
N MET A 103 17.67 4.96 -3.84
CA MET A 103 18.10 5.62 -5.09
C MET A 103 17.61 7.05 -5.21
#